data_AF-A0A9X4EB50-F1
#
_entry.id   AF-A0A9X4EB50-F1
#
_cell.length_a   1.000
_cell.length_b   1.000
_cell.length_c   1.000
_cell.angle_alpha   90.00
_cell.angle_beta   90.00
_cell.angle_gamma   90.00
#
_symmetry.space_group_name_H-M   'P 1'
#
loop_
_entity.id
_entity.type
_entity.pdbx_description
1 polymer ?
#
loop_
_entity_poly.entity_id
_entity_poly.type
_entity_poly.pdbx_seq_one_letter_code
_entity_poly.pdbx_strand_id
1 'polypeptide(L)'
;MHLSEGRMKKYILSGLFCLSLVVSFLVLAKNDDAISAETMEKKTKWHLVGGLSEGPYSPFIEISSDSLKDRSVYDGAVSAVCRDHNPCFVAFFAVGDKIPQSQESSKFFGDGGWKNYKAIAYWSNDSYTVWDCERAGADGAPLSSLCGPFVHDAYRAILSVANRATMAHFCGWAENNSLTFAKQYIQNIKNLPRRAQFQRALDETISQSYGGSPANCVSLRGMVEHDVEDAVKLLREHQI
;
A
#
# COMPACT_ATOMS: atom_id res chain seq x y z
N MET A 1 -16.81 -34.77 31.73
CA MET A 1 -17.96 -34.20 32.47
C MET A 1 -18.36 -32.89 31.79
N HIS A 2 -19.60 -32.85 31.32
CA HIS A 2 -20.42 -31.73 30.83
C HIS A 2 -19.89 -30.72 29.80
N LEU A 3 -20.39 -30.93 28.56
CA LEU A 3 -20.76 -29.92 27.57
C LEU A 3 -22.03 -29.16 28.02
N SER A 4 -22.12 -27.86 27.75
CA SER A 4 -23.35 -27.04 27.74
C SER A 4 -23.12 -25.94 26.69
N GLU A 5 -23.60 -26.06 25.45
CA GLU A 5 -24.96 -25.77 24.98
C GLU A 5 -25.62 -24.55 25.67
N GLY A 6 -25.73 -23.45 24.93
CA GLY A 6 -26.49 -22.25 25.27
C GLY A 6 -27.27 -21.77 24.06
N ARG A 7 -28.60 -21.90 24.14
CA ARG A 7 -29.58 -21.80 23.04
C ARG A 7 -29.92 -20.38 22.59
N MET A 8 -30.25 -20.34 21.29
CA MET A 8 -31.14 -19.42 20.58
C MET A 8 -32.27 -18.81 21.41
N LYS A 9 -32.46 -17.49 21.28
CA LYS A 9 -33.74 -16.82 21.51
C LYS A 9 -34.42 -16.52 20.18
N LYS A 10 -35.57 -17.17 19.98
CA LYS A 10 -36.59 -16.86 18.99
C LYS A 10 -37.31 -15.56 19.41
N TYR A 11 -37.53 -14.66 18.46
CA TYR A 11 -38.60 -13.68 18.54
C TYR A 11 -39.42 -13.79 17.25
N ILE A 12 -40.68 -14.20 17.42
CA ILE A 12 -41.74 -14.22 16.40
C ILE A 12 -42.81 -13.24 16.88
N LEU A 13 -43.56 -12.71 15.91
CA LEU A 13 -44.82 -11.96 15.99
C LEU A 13 -44.67 -10.45 16.16
N SER A 14 -45.49 -9.59 15.57
CA SER A 14 -46.50 -9.64 14.50
C SER A 14 -47.08 -8.22 14.45
N GLY A 15 -47.40 -7.72 13.25
CA GLY A 15 -48.11 -6.45 13.05
C GLY A 15 -47.77 -5.94 11.65
N LEU A 16 -48.54 -6.20 10.59
CA LEU A 16 -49.96 -5.96 10.33
C LEU A 16 -50.34 -4.47 10.48
N PHE A 17 -50.93 -3.95 9.40
CA PHE A 17 -51.50 -2.61 9.16
C PHE A 17 -50.53 -1.50 8.74
N CYS A 18 -50.52 -1.15 7.44
CA CYS A 18 -51.39 -0.07 6.96
C CYS A 18 -51.36 0.03 5.42
N LEU A 19 -52.49 -0.31 4.80
CA LEU A 19 -52.88 0.18 3.49
C LEU A 19 -53.03 1.70 3.59
N SER A 20 -52.27 2.47 2.81
CA SER A 20 -52.68 3.84 2.48
C SER A 20 -52.10 4.30 1.14
N LEU A 21 -53.04 4.57 0.24
CA LEU A 21 -53.04 5.60 -0.80
C LEU A 21 -51.83 5.71 -1.74
N VAL A 22 -52.06 5.13 -2.92
CA VAL A 22 -51.57 5.62 -4.21
C VAL A 22 -51.92 7.11 -4.34
N VAL A 23 -50.93 7.98 -4.14
CA VAL A 23 -50.95 9.34 -4.67
C VAL A 23 -49.97 9.38 -5.82
N SER A 24 -50.52 9.27 -7.03
CA SER A 24 -49.81 9.50 -8.29
C SER A 24 -49.39 10.96 -8.38
N PHE A 25 -48.23 11.31 -7.82
CA PHE A 25 -47.51 12.50 -8.23
C PHE A 25 -46.79 12.18 -9.54
N LEU A 26 -47.39 12.64 -10.64
CA LEU A 26 -46.69 12.96 -11.88
C LEU A 26 -45.71 14.10 -11.57
N VAL A 27 -44.56 13.76 -10.98
CA VAL A 27 -43.40 14.63 -10.99
C VAL A 27 -42.87 14.57 -12.42
N LEU A 28 -43.14 15.64 -13.16
CA LEU A 28 -42.35 16.05 -14.31
C LEU A 28 -40.90 16.24 -13.82
N ALA A 29 -40.15 15.14 -13.78
CA ALA A 29 -38.71 15.17 -13.66
C ALA A 29 -38.19 15.79 -14.96
N LYS A 30 -38.00 17.10 -14.88
CA LYS A 30 -37.26 17.88 -15.84
C LYS A 30 -35.86 17.28 -15.89
N ASN A 31 -35.53 16.63 -17.00
CA ASN A 31 -34.20 16.14 -17.32
C ASN A 31 -33.23 17.34 -17.43
N ASP A 32 -32.78 17.86 -16.30
CA ASP A 32 -31.73 18.90 -16.21
C ASP A 32 -30.44 18.34 -15.56
N ASP A 33 -30.20 17.02 -15.61
CA ASP A 33 -28.93 16.40 -15.21
C ASP A 33 -28.36 15.48 -16.31
N ALA A 34 -28.37 15.95 -17.56
CA ALA A 34 -27.29 15.60 -18.46
C ALA A 34 -26.08 16.47 -18.08
N ILE A 35 -25.48 16.18 -16.93
CA ILE A 35 -24.10 16.58 -16.65
C ILE A 35 -23.28 15.84 -17.70
N SER A 36 -23.03 16.52 -18.82
CA SER A 36 -22.19 16.04 -19.91
C SER A 36 -20.88 15.54 -19.31
N ALA A 37 -20.49 14.32 -19.66
CA ALA A 37 -19.18 13.76 -19.30
C ALA A 37 -18.03 14.69 -19.73
N GLU A 38 -18.25 15.56 -20.72
CA GLU A 38 -17.30 16.59 -21.17
C GLU A 38 -17.06 17.71 -20.14
N THR A 39 -17.98 17.97 -19.20
CA THR A 39 -17.78 19.00 -18.16
C THR A 39 -17.08 18.47 -16.91
N MET A 40 -16.97 17.14 -16.74
CA MET A 40 -16.13 16.51 -15.72
C MET A 40 -14.67 16.31 -16.17
N GLU A 41 -14.40 16.44 -17.47
CA GLU A 41 -13.07 16.27 -18.09
C GLU A 41 -12.06 17.37 -17.68
N LYS A 42 -12.50 18.38 -16.94
CA LYS A 42 -11.68 19.53 -16.56
C LYS A 42 -11.59 19.72 -15.04
N LYS A 43 -11.14 18.69 -14.30
CA LYS A 43 -10.58 18.89 -12.93
C LYS A 43 -9.82 17.74 -12.29
N THR A 44 -9.68 16.58 -12.94
CA THR A 44 -8.86 15.50 -12.37
C THR A 44 -7.40 15.70 -12.78
N LYS A 45 -6.49 15.55 -11.82
CA LYS A 45 -5.02 15.62 -12.02
C LYS A 45 -4.44 14.32 -12.61
N TRP A 46 -5.30 13.52 -13.23
CA TRP A 46 -5.02 12.22 -13.79
C TRP A 46 -6.12 11.81 -14.78
N HIS A 47 -5.78 10.90 -15.69
CA HIS A 47 -6.70 10.34 -16.68
C HIS A 47 -6.46 8.84 -16.89
N LEU A 48 -7.55 8.11 -17.09
CA LEU A 48 -7.50 6.69 -17.48
C LEU A 48 -7.13 6.59 -18.96
N VAL A 49 -5.97 6.00 -19.25
CA VAL A 49 -5.40 5.90 -20.61
C VAL A 49 -5.49 4.51 -21.21
N GLY A 50 -5.85 3.51 -20.39
CA GLY A 50 -6.11 2.16 -20.86
C GLY A 50 -6.21 1.15 -19.74
N GLY A 51 -5.98 -0.12 -20.06
CA GLY A 51 -5.88 -1.19 -19.08
C GLY A 51 -5.79 -2.57 -19.73
N LEU A 52 -5.59 -3.59 -18.91
CA LEU A 52 -5.67 -4.98 -19.38
C LEU A 52 -7.14 -5.44 -19.45
N SER A 53 -7.54 -6.02 -20.57
CA SER A 53 -8.91 -6.48 -20.80
C SER A 53 -9.21 -7.87 -20.23
N GLU A 54 -8.18 -8.61 -19.82
CA GLU A 54 -8.29 -9.95 -19.25
C GLU A 54 -7.53 -10.08 -17.93
N GLY A 55 -8.07 -10.87 -17.02
CA GLY A 55 -7.49 -11.11 -15.69
C GLY A 55 -7.99 -10.10 -14.65
N PRO A 56 -7.21 -9.90 -13.57
CA PRO A 56 -7.48 -8.86 -12.58
C PRO A 56 -7.66 -7.48 -13.22
N TYR A 57 -8.60 -6.68 -12.71
CA TYR A 57 -8.86 -5.35 -13.22
C TYR A 57 -7.59 -4.50 -13.11
N SER A 58 -7.02 -4.13 -14.26
CA SER A 58 -5.68 -3.53 -14.33
C SER A 58 -5.64 -2.23 -15.14
N PRO A 59 -6.20 -1.11 -14.62
CA PRO A 59 -6.20 0.17 -15.31
C PRO A 59 -4.79 0.80 -15.42
N PHE A 60 -4.60 1.53 -16.51
CA PHE A 60 -3.43 2.37 -16.75
C PHE A 60 -3.84 3.83 -16.62
N ILE A 61 -3.16 4.56 -15.74
CA ILE A 61 -3.46 5.95 -15.42
C ILE A 61 -2.25 6.80 -15.78
N GLU A 62 -2.47 7.91 -16.47
CA GLU A 62 -1.46 8.94 -16.67
C GLU A 62 -1.74 10.11 -15.71
N ILE A 63 -0.69 10.58 -15.02
CA ILE A 63 -0.77 11.65 -14.03
C ILE A 63 -0.32 12.97 -14.67
N SER A 64 -1.05 14.05 -14.38
CA SER A 64 -0.72 15.40 -14.84
C SER A 64 0.68 15.82 -14.36
N SER A 65 1.45 16.47 -15.21
CA SER A 65 2.86 16.83 -14.93
C SER A 65 3.04 17.72 -13.69
N ASP A 66 2.08 18.61 -13.42
CA ASP A 66 2.05 19.49 -12.25
C ASP A 66 1.73 18.77 -10.93
N SER A 67 1.33 17.51 -11.02
CA SER A 67 0.75 16.72 -9.94
C SER A 67 1.50 15.40 -9.71
N LEU A 68 2.58 15.15 -10.48
CA LEU A 68 3.38 13.93 -10.40
C LEU A 68 3.90 13.64 -8.99
N LYS A 69 4.22 14.67 -8.20
CA LYS A 69 4.80 14.50 -6.85
C LYS A 69 3.78 14.52 -5.71
N ASP A 70 2.49 14.58 -6.04
CA ASP A 70 1.40 14.69 -5.06
C ASP A 70 0.77 13.31 -4.81
N ARG A 71 1.16 12.64 -3.71
CA ARG A 71 0.62 11.31 -3.32
C ARG A 71 -0.91 11.26 -3.34
N SER A 72 -1.56 12.34 -2.91
CA SER A 72 -3.02 12.36 -2.78
C SER A 72 -3.74 12.15 -4.12
N VAL A 73 -3.07 12.46 -5.23
CA VAL A 73 -3.57 12.25 -6.59
C VAL A 73 -3.59 10.76 -6.93
N TYR A 74 -2.52 10.03 -6.58
CA TYR A 74 -2.44 8.58 -6.76
C TYR A 74 -3.49 7.87 -5.89
N ASP A 75 -3.56 8.22 -4.60
CA ASP A 75 -4.50 7.60 -3.66
C ASP A 75 -5.96 7.88 -4.07
N GLY A 76 -6.25 9.09 -4.56
CA GLY A 76 -7.54 9.47 -5.12
C GLY A 76 -7.88 8.70 -6.39
N ALA A 77 -6.91 8.50 -7.28
CA ALA A 77 -7.07 7.71 -8.49
C ALA A 77 -7.36 6.23 -8.19
N VAL A 78 -6.57 5.60 -7.31
CA VAL A 78 -6.81 4.22 -6.83
C VAL A 78 -8.23 4.10 -6.26
N SER A 79 -8.61 5.01 -5.36
CA SER A 79 -9.93 5.00 -4.73
C SER A 79 -11.08 5.14 -5.74
N ALA A 80 -10.86 5.88 -6.83
CA ALA A 80 -11.84 6.06 -7.88
C ALA A 80 -12.00 4.80 -8.76
N VAL A 81 -10.90 4.18 -9.19
CA VAL A 81 -10.94 3.07 -10.16
C VAL A 81 -11.12 1.69 -9.51
N CYS A 82 -10.66 1.51 -8.28
CA CYS A 82 -10.71 0.22 -7.59
C CYS A 82 -11.97 0.00 -6.74
N ARG A 83 -12.88 0.97 -6.64
CA ARG A 83 -14.05 0.92 -5.73
C ARG A 83 -14.84 -0.39 -5.81
N ASP A 84 -15.08 -0.87 -7.02
CA ASP A 84 -15.93 -2.02 -7.30
C ASP A 84 -15.14 -3.24 -7.84
N HIS A 85 -13.81 -3.22 -7.71
CA HIS A 85 -12.93 -4.23 -8.29
C HIS A 85 -11.97 -4.82 -7.25
N ASN A 86 -12.00 -6.15 -7.09
CA ASN A 86 -11.06 -6.87 -6.24
C ASN A 86 -10.73 -8.25 -6.86
N PRO A 87 -9.47 -8.55 -7.23
CA PRO A 87 -8.28 -7.70 -7.12
C PRO A 87 -8.26 -6.52 -8.13
N CYS A 88 -7.66 -5.40 -7.71
CA CYS A 88 -7.43 -4.22 -8.54
C CYS A 88 -5.94 -3.88 -8.59
N PHE A 89 -5.37 -3.69 -9.79
CA PHE A 89 -3.97 -3.33 -10.00
C PHE A 89 -3.85 -2.06 -10.81
N VAL A 90 -3.23 -1.00 -10.28
CA VAL A 90 -3.19 0.28 -10.98
C VAL A 90 -1.75 0.61 -11.37
N ALA A 91 -1.50 0.80 -12.66
CA ALA A 91 -0.21 1.27 -13.15
C ALA A 91 -0.29 2.76 -13.47
N PHE A 92 0.63 3.53 -12.92
CA PHE A 92 0.71 4.98 -13.10
C PHE A 92 1.86 5.35 -14.02
N PHE A 93 1.62 6.30 -14.92
CA PHE A 93 2.57 6.80 -15.89
C PHE A 93 2.61 8.33 -15.81
N ALA A 94 3.75 8.94 -16.15
CA ALA A 94 3.82 10.37 -16.37
C ALA A 94 3.50 10.71 -17.82
N VAL A 95 3.12 11.97 -18.06
CA VAL A 95 3.03 12.53 -19.42
C VAL A 95 4.33 12.27 -20.20
N GLY A 96 4.19 11.63 -21.36
CA GLY A 96 5.31 11.30 -22.25
C GLY A 96 5.95 9.93 -21.99
N ASP A 97 5.54 9.19 -20.96
CA ASP A 97 5.93 7.79 -20.83
C ASP A 97 5.38 6.94 -21.98
N LYS A 98 6.06 5.83 -22.26
CA LYS A 98 5.51 4.80 -23.13
C LYS A 98 4.43 4.04 -22.35
N ILE A 99 3.18 4.21 -22.75
CA ILE A 99 2.01 3.56 -22.15
C ILE A 99 1.51 2.46 -23.09
N PRO A 100 1.24 1.24 -22.59
CA PRO A 100 0.62 0.19 -23.39
C PRO A 100 -0.82 0.57 -23.77
N GLN A 101 -1.24 0.21 -24.99
CA GLN A 101 -2.65 0.31 -25.39
C GLN A 101 -3.50 -0.66 -24.57
N SER A 102 -4.81 -0.39 -24.48
CA SER A 102 -5.74 -1.35 -23.90
C SER A 102 -5.72 -2.66 -24.68
N GLN A 103 -5.35 -3.76 -24.02
CA GLN A 103 -5.17 -5.04 -24.68
C GLN A 103 -5.24 -6.21 -23.70
N GLU A 104 -5.27 -7.43 -24.23
CA GLU A 104 -5.23 -8.65 -23.42
C GLU A 104 -3.92 -8.79 -22.65
N SER A 105 -3.98 -9.39 -21.47
CA SER A 105 -2.82 -9.66 -20.62
C SER A 105 -1.75 -10.48 -21.35
N SER A 106 -2.17 -11.49 -22.12
CA SER A 106 -1.28 -12.35 -22.92
C SER A 106 -0.43 -11.53 -23.91
N LYS A 107 -1.08 -10.62 -24.65
CA LYS A 107 -0.43 -9.71 -25.59
C LYS A 107 0.50 -8.72 -24.89
N PHE A 108 0.08 -8.14 -23.77
CA PHE A 108 0.93 -7.25 -22.97
C PHE A 108 2.24 -7.92 -22.54
N PHE A 109 2.18 -9.13 -22.01
CA PHE A 109 3.39 -9.86 -21.63
C PHE A 109 4.19 -10.36 -22.85
N GLY A 110 3.52 -10.72 -23.95
CA GLY A 110 4.17 -11.03 -25.22
C GLY A 110 4.97 -9.86 -25.82
N ASP A 111 4.48 -8.64 -25.64
CA ASP A 111 5.13 -7.40 -26.06
C ASP A 111 6.20 -6.90 -25.05
N GLY A 112 6.61 -7.75 -24.10
CA GLY A 112 7.67 -7.49 -23.11
C GLY A 112 7.19 -6.92 -21.77
N GLY A 113 5.88 -6.64 -21.62
CA GLY A 113 5.24 -6.25 -20.37
C GLY A 113 5.95 -5.12 -19.62
N TRP A 114 6.06 -5.25 -18.30
CA TRP A 114 6.67 -4.23 -17.41
C TRP A 114 8.14 -3.92 -17.70
N LYS A 115 8.85 -4.75 -18.46
CA LYS A 115 10.21 -4.41 -18.90
C LYS A 115 10.21 -3.28 -19.95
N ASN A 116 9.18 -3.25 -20.80
CA ASN A 116 9.03 -2.29 -21.89
C ASN A 116 8.16 -1.07 -21.52
N TYR A 117 7.31 -1.22 -20.50
CA TYR A 117 6.39 -0.20 -20.02
C TYR A 117 6.65 0.07 -18.54
N LYS A 118 7.52 1.03 -18.25
CA LYS A 118 7.93 1.33 -16.87
C LYS A 118 6.96 2.34 -16.24
N ALA A 119 6.07 1.84 -15.39
CA ALA A 119 5.22 2.68 -14.56
C ALA A 119 6.05 3.44 -13.51
N ILE A 120 5.69 4.68 -13.21
CA ILE A 120 6.28 5.48 -12.13
C ILE A 120 5.71 5.11 -10.76
N ALA A 121 4.53 4.49 -10.72
CA ALA A 121 4.02 3.86 -9.51
C ALA A 121 3.14 2.66 -9.90
N TYR A 122 3.06 1.66 -9.02
CA TYR A 122 2.21 0.49 -9.22
C TYR A 122 1.53 0.12 -7.92
N TRP A 123 0.20 0.07 -7.95
CA TRP A 123 -0.64 -0.35 -6.84
C TRP A 123 -1.02 -1.82 -6.97
N SER A 124 -0.80 -2.60 -5.91
CA SER A 124 -1.17 -4.02 -5.83
C SER A 124 -1.35 -4.45 -4.39
N ASN A 125 -2.38 -5.27 -4.12
CA ASN A 125 -2.67 -5.82 -2.79
C ASN A 125 -2.71 -4.74 -1.71
N ASP A 126 -3.52 -3.70 -1.93
CA ASP A 126 -3.73 -2.58 -1.01
C ASP A 126 -2.47 -1.76 -0.65
N SER A 127 -1.44 -1.81 -1.51
CA SER A 127 -0.19 -1.07 -1.30
C SER A 127 0.48 -0.68 -2.62
N TYR A 128 1.35 0.32 -2.58
CA TYR A 128 2.25 0.60 -3.70
C TYR A 128 3.45 -0.36 -3.64
N THR A 129 3.67 -1.14 -4.70
CA THR A 129 4.78 -2.09 -4.82
C THR A 129 5.89 -1.60 -5.76
N VAL A 130 5.59 -0.60 -6.59
CA VAL A 130 6.57 0.16 -7.37
C VAL A 130 6.32 1.64 -7.12
N TRP A 131 7.38 2.42 -6.93
CA TRP A 131 7.31 3.86 -6.81
C TRP A 131 8.65 4.49 -7.21
N ASP A 132 8.69 5.15 -8.37
CA ASP A 132 9.80 5.97 -8.80
C ASP A 132 9.72 7.31 -8.06
N CYS A 133 10.32 7.37 -6.88
CA CYS A 133 10.26 8.56 -6.02
C CYS A 133 10.89 9.82 -6.63
N GLU A 134 11.74 9.72 -7.65
CA GLU A 134 12.34 10.89 -8.30
C GLU A 134 11.27 11.59 -9.15
N ARG A 135 10.47 10.78 -9.84
CA ARG A 135 9.40 11.23 -10.74
C ARG A 135 8.06 11.42 -10.01
N ALA A 136 7.64 10.41 -9.24
CA ALA A 136 6.39 10.36 -8.48
C ALA A 136 6.45 11.06 -7.11
N GLY A 137 7.61 11.59 -6.72
CA GLY A 137 7.81 12.32 -5.47
C GLY A 137 8.20 11.42 -4.29
N ALA A 138 9.02 11.95 -3.38
CA ALA A 138 9.41 11.22 -2.17
C ALA A 138 8.29 11.19 -1.14
N ASP A 139 7.42 12.20 -1.16
CA ASP A 139 6.27 12.29 -0.28
C ASP A 139 5.24 11.26 -0.73
N GLY A 140 5.21 10.14 -0.02
CA GLY A 140 4.25 9.08 -0.25
C GLY A 140 4.79 7.78 -0.83
N ALA A 141 6.05 7.77 -1.24
CA ALA A 141 6.74 6.54 -1.60
C ALA A 141 6.62 5.53 -0.45
N PRO A 142 6.31 4.24 -0.74
CA PRO A 142 6.46 3.19 0.24
C PRO A 142 7.93 3.16 0.70
N LEU A 143 8.18 2.72 1.92
CA LEU A 143 9.53 2.72 2.50
C LEU A 143 10.54 1.92 1.65
N SER A 144 10.06 0.90 0.94
CA SER A 144 10.83 0.09 -0.03
C SER A 144 11.28 0.86 -1.27
N SER A 145 10.78 2.07 -1.49
CA SER A 145 10.98 2.83 -2.74
C SER A 145 11.29 4.31 -2.46
N LEU A 146 11.87 4.61 -1.30
CA LEU A 146 12.27 5.97 -0.94
C LEU A 146 13.49 6.45 -1.72
N CYS A 147 13.48 7.74 -2.02
CA CYS A 147 14.56 8.40 -2.76
C CYS A 147 15.70 8.86 -1.86
N GLY A 148 16.90 8.69 -2.38
CA GLY A 148 18.12 9.23 -1.81
C GLY A 148 19.14 8.13 -1.53
N PRO A 149 20.41 8.52 -1.43
CA PRO A 149 21.49 7.58 -1.14
C PRO A 149 21.23 6.88 0.19
N PHE A 150 21.42 5.55 0.20
CA PHE A 150 21.33 4.69 1.39
C PHE A 150 19.97 4.59 2.09
N VAL A 151 18.90 5.22 1.59
CA VAL A 151 17.60 5.21 2.29
C VAL A 151 16.97 3.82 2.31
N HIS A 152 17.01 3.12 1.17
CA HIS A 152 16.54 1.74 1.07
C HIS A 152 17.35 0.81 2.00
N ASP A 153 18.67 0.95 2.02
CA ASP A 153 19.54 0.11 2.84
C ASP A 153 19.35 0.40 4.34
N ALA A 154 19.17 1.67 4.70
CA ALA A 154 18.81 2.07 6.06
C ALA A 154 17.44 1.49 6.46
N TYR A 155 16.44 1.50 5.57
CA TYR A 155 15.14 0.89 5.84
C TYR A 155 15.28 -0.61 6.10
N ARG A 156 16.02 -1.33 5.25
CA ARG A 156 16.30 -2.76 5.45
C ARG A 156 17.05 -3.03 6.75
N ALA A 157 18.04 -2.21 7.09
CA ALA A 157 18.77 -2.31 8.34
C ALA A 157 17.86 -2.13 9.57
N ILE A 158 16.92 -1.19 9.52
CA ILE A 158 15.92 -0.99 10.58
C ILE A 158 15.00 -2.20 10.71
N LEU A 159 14.56 -2.80 9.60
CA LEU A 159 13.78 -4.04 9.63
C LEU A 159 14.59 -5.21 10.22
N SER A 160 15.88 -5.36 9.90
CA SER A 160 16.75 -6.38 10.50
C SER A 160 16.87 -6.22 12.02
N VAL A 161 17.05 -4.98 12.50
CA VAL A 161 17.07 -4.67 13.94
C VAL A 161 15.73 -5.00 14.60
N ALA A 162 14.61 -4.60 13.99
CA ALA A 162 13.28 -4.88 14.49
C ALA A 162 13.00 -6.40 14.56
N ASN A 163 13.28 -7.12 13.48
CA ASN A 163 13.12 -8.57 13.39
C ASN A 163 13.92 -9.28 14.47
N ARG A 164 15.17 -8.86 14.70
CA ARG A 164 15.99 -9.41 15.79
C ARG A 164 15.35 -9.15 17.14
N ALA A 165 14.85 -7.94 17.41
CA ALA A 165 14.19 -7.62 18.68
C ALA A 165 12.94 -8.49 18.91
N THR A 166 12.09 -8.65 17.89
CA THR A 166 10.92 -9.53 17.91
C THR A 166 11.32 -10.99 18.19
N MET A 167 12.34 -11.49 17.49
CA MET A 167 12.83 -12.86 17.69
C MET A 167 13.47 -13.05 19.06
N ALA A 168 14.22 -12.08 19.57
CA ALA A 168 14.81 -12.17 20.89
C ALA A 168 13.74 -12.28 21.98
N HIS A 169 12.66 -11.51 21.87
CA HIS A 169 11.51 -11.63 22.76
C HIS A 169 10.86 -13.01 22.66
N PHE A 170 10.55 -13.49 21.44
CA PHE A 170 9.92 -14.78 21.22
C PHE A 170 10.78 -15.97 21.66
N CYS A 171 12.07 -15.95 21.35
CA CYS A 171 13.02 -17.03 21.60
C CYS A 171 13.71 -16.95 22.97
N GLY A 172 13.45 -15.91 23.76
CA GLY A 172 14.14 -15.67 25.03
C GLY A 172 15.65 -15.39 24.89
N TRP A 173 16.09 -14.82 23.76
CA TRP A 173 17.48 -14.38 23.62
C TRP A 173 17.72 -13.11 24.43
N ALA A 174 18.95 -12.93 24.92
CA ALA A 174 19.32 -11.70 25.61
C ALA A 174 19.09 -10.47 24.73
N GLU A 175 18.64 -9.37 25.33
CA GLU A 175 18.57 -8.08 24.64
C GLU A 175 19.98 -7.58 24.28
N ASN A 176 20.06 -6.77 23.22
CA ASN A 176 21.28 -6.05 22.86
C ASN A 176 20.94 -4.58 22.55
N ASN A 177 21.96 -3.77 22.32
CA ASN A 177 21.80 -2.33 22.12
C ASN A 177 21.38 -1.93 20.70
N SER A 178 21.12 -2.88 19.79
CA SER A 178 20.84 -2.58 18.38
C SER A 178 19.54 -1.78 18.23
N LEU A 179 18.50 -2.11 19.00
CA LEU A 179 17.22 -1.39 18.99
C LEU A 179 17.37 0.06 19.47
N THR A 180 18.15 0.28 20.52
CA THR A 180 18.47 1.64 21.01
C THR A 180 19.19 2.43 19.92
N PHE A 181 20.15 1.81 19.23
CA PHE A 181 20.88 2.45 18.15
C PHE A 181 19.96 2.81 16.97
N ALA A 182 19.07 1.90 16.54
CA ALA A 182 18.08 2.16 15.51
C ALA A 182 17.15 3.32 15.89
N LYS A 183 16.67 3.38 17.13
CA LYS A 183 15.83 4.50 17.62
C LYS A 183 16.58 5.84 17.56
N GLN A 184 17.84 5.86 17.98
CA GLN A 184 18.68 7.07 17.90
C GLN A 184 18.91 7.51 16.45
N TYR A 185 19.20 6.56 15.56
CA TYR A 185 19.33 6.82 14.13
C TYR A 185 18.08 7.51 13.57
N ILE A 186 16.90 6.94 13.82
CA ILE A 186 15.61 7.49 13.37
C ILE A 186 15.41 8.90 13.93
N GLN A 187 15.66 9.12 15.22
CA GLN A 187 15.53 10.43 15.85
C GLN A 187 16.42 11.51 15.22
N ASN A 188 17.56 11.14 14.64
CA ASN A 188 18.48 12.06 13.99
C ASN A 188 18.10 12.41 12.53
N ILE A 189 17.19 11.65 11.89
CA ILE A 189 16.74 11.92 10.51
C ILE A 189 16.08 13.29 10.43
N LYS A 190 16.66 14.24 9.71
CA LYS A 190 16.16 15.64 9.67
C LYS A 190 14.79 15.78 9.00
N ASN A 191 14.52 14.99 7.98
CA ASN A 191 13.24 15.00 7.26
C ASN A 191 12.15 14.38 8.16
N LEU A 192 11.23 15.20 8.69
CA LEU A 192 10.20 14.77 9.64
C LEU A 192 9.24 13.72 9.06
N PRO A 193 8.70 13.86 7.83
CA PRO A 193 7.91 12.80 7.21
C PRO A 193 8.67 11.46 7.13
N ARG A 194 9.94 11.48 6.68
CA ARG A 194 10.78 10.28 6.59
C ARG A 194 11.04 9.66 7.95
N ARG A 195 11.37 10.48 8.95
CA ARG A 195 11.52 10.04 10.34
C ARG A 195 10.28 9.29 10.82
N ALA A 196 9.10 9.85 10.60
CA ALA A 196 7.83 9.25 11.00
C ALA A 196 7.57 7.91 10.28
N GLN A 197 7.94 7.79 9.00
CA GLN A 197 7.80 6.54 8.26
C GLN A 197 8.74 5.45 8.82
N PHE A 198 10.01 5.78 9.04
CA PHE A 198 10.98 4.84 9.63
C PHE A 198 10.57 4.40 11.04
N GLN A 199 10.10 5.33 11.87
CA GLN A 199 9.59 5.04 13.21
C GLN A 199 8.40 4.08 13.14
N ARG A 200 7.43 4.35 12.25
CA ARG A 200 6.27 3.49 12.06
C ARG A 200 6.66 2.07 11.69
N ALA A 201 7.58 1.88 10.74
CA ALA A 201 7.99 0.54 10.34
C ALA A 201 8.72 -0.22 11.45
N LEU A 202 9.56 0.46 12.24
CA LEU A 202 10.18 -0.13 13.42
C LEU A 202 9.10 -0.61 14.41
N ASP A 203 8.14 0.25 14.75
CA ASP A 203 7.09 -0.04 15.72
C ASP A 203 6.15 -1.15 15.25
N GLU A 204 5.72 -1.10 13.99
CA GLU A 204 4.88 -2.13 13.37
C GLU A 204 5.57 -3.49 13.40
N THR A 205 6.84 -3.57 12.99
CA THR A 205 7.58 -4.84 12.94
C THR A 205 7.82 -5.43 14.34
N ILE A 206 8.09 -4.59 15.35
CA ILE A 206 8.25 -5.03 16.74
C ILE A 206 6.92 -5.50 17.34
N SER A 207 5.80 -4.88 16.94
CA SER A 207 4.47 -5.26 17.41
C SER A 207 3.96 -6.58 16.81
N GLN A 208 4.54 -7.02 15.68
CA GLN A 208 4.14 -8.28 15.05
C GLN A 208 4.66 -9.47 15.87
N SER A 209 3.75 -10.39 16.19
CA SER A 209 4.14 -11.69 16.77
C SER A 209 4.91 -12.51 15.73
N TYR A 210 6.06 -13.06 16.13
CA TYR A 210 6.76 -14.05 15.30
C TYR A 210 5.89 -15.31 15.17
N GLY A 211 5.46 -15.63 13.95
CA GLY A 211 4.57 -16.76 13.66
C GLY A 211 5.28 -18.11 13.47
N GLY A 212 6.60 -18.19 13.70
CA GLY A 212 7.39 -19.40 13.48
C GLY A 212 7.41 -20.37 14.67
N SER A 213 8.07 -21.51 14.48
CA SER A 213 8.22 -22.53 15.53
C SER A 213 9.38 -22.18 16.49
N PRO A 214 9.24 -22.40 17.82
CA PRO A 214 10.34 -22.29 18.77
C PRO A 214 11.57 -23.13 18.41
N ALA A 215 11.40 -24.22 17.66
CA ALA A 215 12.52 -25.04 17.19
C ALA A 215 13.49 -24.27 16.27
N ASN A 216 13.01 -23.22 15.59
CA ASN A 216 13.83 -22.41 14.69
C ASN A 216 14.73 -21.42 15.44
N CYS A 217 14.52 -21.21 16.74
CA CYS A 217 15.27 -20.24 17.52
C CYS A 217 16.77 -20.56 17.56
N VAL A 218 17.17 -21.83 17.66
CA VAL A 218 18.59 -22.17 17.71
C VAL A 218 19.23 -22.04 16.33
N SER A 219 18.56 -22.53 15.28
CA SER A 219 19.11 -22.56 13.93
C SER A 219 19.21 -21.18 13.28
N LEU A 220 18.26 -20.26 13.57
CA LEU A 220 18.24 -18.93 12.97
C LEU A 220 19.13 -17.92 13.70
N ARG A 221 19.51 -18.17 14.96
CA ARG A 221 20.19 -17.16 15.79
C ARG A 221 21.45 -16.60 15.16
N GLY A 222 22.33 -17.47 14.62
CA GLY A 222 23.59 -17.03 14.03
C GLY A 222 23.40 -16.08 12.84
N MET A 223 22.44 -16.40 11.97
CA MET A 223 22.09 -15.56 10.82
C MET A 223 21.50 -14.22 11.27
N VAL A 224 20.55 -14.23 12.21
CA VAL A 224 19.87 -13.03 12.67
C VAL A 224 20.81 -12.08 13.44
N GLU A 225 21.71 -12.62 14.27
CA GLU A 225 22.71 -11.81 14.97
C GLU A 225 23.75 -11.24 13.99
N HIS A 226 24.10 -11.96 12.92
CA HIS A 226 24.96 -11.43 11.87
C HIS A 226 24.27 -10.30 11.08
N ASP A 227 23.03 -10.51 10.66
CA ASP A 227 22.24 -9.52 9.91
C ASP A 227 22.05 -8.22 10.71
N VAL A 228 21.87 -8.30 12.04
CA VAL A 228 21.74 -7.12 12.89
C VAL A 228 23.07 -6.40 13.10
N GLU A 229 24.20 -7.12 13.14
CA GLU A 229 25.54 -6.53 13.21
C GLU A 229 25.84 -5.69 11.95
N ASP A 230 25.59 -6.26 10.77
CA ASP A 230 25.73 -5.58 9.49
C ASP A 230 24.79 -4.38 9.38
N ALA A 231 23.54 -4.53 9.82
CA ALA A 231 22.57 -3.45 9.87
C ALA A 231 23.03 -2.28 10.76
N VAL A 232 23.50 -2.57 11.98
CA VAL A 232 24.00 -1.54 12.90
C VAL A 232 25.23 -0.85 12.34
N LYS A 233 26.14 -1.59 11.71
CA LYS A 233 27.30 -1.02 11.03
C LYS A 233 26.88 -0.03 9.94
N LEU A 234 25.96 -0.44 9.05
CA LEU A 234 25.44 0.41 7.99
C LEU A 234 24.84 1.71 8.53
N LEU A 235 24.00 1.61 9.56
CA LEU A 235 23.35 2.77 10.18
C LEU A 235 24.36 3.70 10.90
N ARG A 236 25.51 3.19 11.36
CA ARG A 236 26.62 4.02 11.89
C ARG A 236 27.34 4.79 10.80
N GLU A 237 27.65 4.12 9.71
CA GLU A 237 28.45 4.66 8.61
C GLU A 237 27.64 5.66 7.75
N HIS A 238 26.31 5.51 7.68
CA HIS A 238 25.46 6.27 6.77
C HIS A 238 24.30 7.00 7.48
N GLN A 239 24.53 8.26 7.87
CA GLN A 239 23.48 9.14 8.40
C GLN A 239 22.68 9.80 7.27
N ILE A 240 21.34 9.83 7.39
CA ILE A 240 20.41 10.43 6.41
C ILE A 240 19.62 11.62 6.96
#